data_AF-A0A3B8LAF2-F1
#
_entry.id   AF-A0A3B8LAF2-F1
#
_cell.length_a   1.000
_cell.length_b   1.000
_cell.length_c   1.000
_cell.angle_alpha   90.00
_cell.angle_beta   90.00
_cell.angle_gamma   90.00
#
_symmetry.space_group_name_H-M   'P 1'
#
loop_
_entity.id
_entity.type
_entity.pdbx_description
1 polymer ?
#
loop_
_entity_poly.entity_id
_entity_poly.type
_entity_poly.pdbx_seq_one_letter_code
_entity_poly.pdbx_strand_id
1 'polypeptide(L)'
;MSKKKHTYTLSLGPEIVKFFLPHRQPFLMVDRIESYTRKPIPSMECTRQLSINEPVFAGHFPQVSIFPGAYILEGLCQTCQLLCTFILYEEAFDEHGVPKDTFLDALKNVEMGYRFEPGFQADAAQQFFEAIEEKGTPKLGVTASTQMKFIHPVFAGETLRLRARFQRKVDQLWRYEVEAESNNRIVSKGVVTAAIMEQPLLDILSRNKT
;
A
#
# COMPACT_ATOMS: atom_id res chain seq x y z
N MET A 1 19.42 -19.65 -12.98
CA MET A 1 19.85 -18.22 -12.94
C MET A 1 19.03 -17.51 -11.88
N SER A 2 19.67 -16.97 -10.83
CA SER A 2 18.96 -16.19 -9.80
C SER A 2 18.37 -14.93 -10.44
N LYS A 3 17.03 -14.81 -10.50
CA LYS A 3 16.38 -13.61 -11.06
C LYS A 3 16.75 -12.41 -10.18
N LYS A 4 17.43 -11.39 -10.74
CA LYS A 4 17.81 -10.17 -10.01
C LYS A 4 16.58 -9.58 -9.30
N LYS A 5 16.68 -9.40 -7.99
CA LYS A 5 15.64 -8.78 -7.16
C LYS A 5 15.61 -7.28 -7.47
N HIS A 6 14.47 -6.77 -7.92
CA HIS A 6 14.28 -5.35 -8.20
C HIS A 6 13.51 -4.76 -7.02
N THR A 7 14.24 -4.38 -5.97
CA THR A 7 13.69 -3.78 -4.75
C THR A 7 14.11 -2.33 -4.67
N TYR A 8 13.12 -1.47 -4.45
CA TYR A 8 13.24 -0.03 -4.31
C TYR A 8 12.95 0.33 -2.86
N THR A 9 13.88 1.03 -2.22
CA THR A 9 13.64 1.73 -0.96
C THR A 9 13.03 3.08 -1.32
N LEU A 10 11.84 3.40 -0.78
CA LEU A 10 11.06 4.56 -1.21
C LEU A 10 10.83 5.59 -0.10
N SER A 11 10.54 5.15 1.14
CA SER A 11 10.24 6.03 2.27
C SER A 11 9.17 7.11 1.97
N LEU A 12 8.05 6.74 1.33
CA LEU A 12 6.98 7.65 0.91
C LEU A 12 5.98 7.90 2.03
N GLY A 13 5.83 9.15 2.43
CA GLY A 13 5.12 9.57 3.63
C GLY A 13 3.60 9.54 3.57
N PRO A 14 2.94 10.06 4.62
CA PRO A 14 1.50 9.96 4.78
C PRO A 14 0.71 10.71 3.71
N GLU A 15 1.29 11.73 3.08
CA GLU A 15 0.63 12.49 2.01
C GLU A 15 0.44 11.64 0.75
N ILE A 16 1.48 10.90 0.35
CA ILE A 16 1.39 9.93 -0.74
C ILE A 16 0.47 8.77 -0.37
N VAL A 17 0.50 8.28 0.87
CA VAL A 17 -0.43 7.23 1.32
C VAL A 17 -1.88 7.71 1.22
N LYS A 18 -2.19 8.91 1.70
CA LYS A 18 -3.54 9.52 1.64
C LYS A 18 -3.99 9.83 0.22
N PHE A 19 -3.06 10.01 -0.70
CA PHE A 19 -3.34 10.19 -2.12
C PHE A 19 -3.86 8.89 -2.75
N PHE A 20 -3.23 7.74 -2.45
CA PHE A 20 -3.63 6.45 -3.00
C PHE A 20 -4.72 5.71 -2.23
N LEU A 21 -4.88 6.01 -0.94
CA LEU A 21 -5.92 5.41 -0.11
C LEU A 21 -7.05 6.41 0.16
N PRO A 22 -8.32 6.05 -0.05
CA PRO A 22 -9.45 6.89 0.33
C PRO A 22 -9.64 6.99 1.86
N HIS A 23 -9.05 6.05 2.61
CA HIS A 23 -9.13 5.96 4.07
C HIS A 23 -8.59 7.24 4.75
N ARG A 24 -9.26 7.67 5.81
CA ARG A 24 -8.83 8.76 6.68
C ARG A 24 -8.89 8.31 8.13
N GLN A 25 -8.30 9.09 9.02
CA GLN A 25 -8.39 8.84 10.46
C GLN A 25 -9.87 8.77 10.88
N PRO A 26 -10.26 7.84 11.77
CA PRO A 26 -9.41 6.91 12.53
C PRO A 26 -9.17 5.54 11.85
N PHE A 27 -9.43 5.40 10.53
CA PHE A 27 -9.35 4.12 9.81
C PHE A 27 -8.19 4.04 8.81
N LEU A 28 -7.26 5.00 8.81
CA LEU A 28 -6.03 4.93 8.02
C LEU A 28 -4.96 4.18 8.84
N MET A 29 -4.59 2.98 8.37
CA MET A 29 -3.75 2.02 9.11
C MET A 29 -2.35 1.84 8.51
N VAL A 30 -1.95 2.73 7.60
CA VAL A 30 -0.62 2.82 7.02
C VAL A 30 -0.14 4.27 7.11
N ASP A 31 1.07 4.48 7.63
CA ASP A 31 1.66 5.82 7.75
C ASP A 31 2.66 6.11 6.61
N ARG A 32 3.42 5.08 6.20
CA ARG A 32 4.52 5.23 5.22
C ARG A 32 4.70 3.96 4.39
N ILE A 33 5.07 4.14 3.12
CA ILE A 33 5.52 3.06 2.23
C ILE A 33 7.05 3.00 2.32
N GLU A 34 7.61 1.92 2.87
CA GLU A 34 9.05 1.79 3.06
C GLU A 34 9.75 1.27 1.81
N SER A 35 9.21 0.20 1.23
CA SER A 35 9.82 -0.44 0.06
C SER A 35 8.80 -1.09 -0.85
N TYR A 36 9.16 -1.16 -2.13
CA TYR A 36 8.44 -1.87 -3.16
C TYR A 36 9.41 -2.78 -3.91
N THR A 37 9.02 -4.02 -4.14
CA THR A 37 9.75 -4.96 -4.99
C THR A 37 8.90 -5.26 -6.20
N ARG A 38 9.42 -5.01 -7.41
CA ARG A 38 8.73 -5.30 -8.67
C ARG A 38 8.91 -6.75 -9.11
N LYS A 39 10.13 -7.29 -8.95
CA LYS A 39 10.54 -8.63 -9.39
C LYS A 39 11.39 -9.33 -8.33
N PRO A 40 11.34 -10.67 -8.21
CA PRO A 40 10.62 -11.61 -9.07
C PRO A 40 9.12 -11.74 -8.78
N ILE A 41 8.69 -11.35 -7.59
CA ILE A 41 7.30 -11.35 -7.16
C ILE A 41 7.02 -9.97 -6.58
N PRO A 42 5.96 -9.27 -7.03
CA PRO A 42 5.59 -7.99 -6.47
C PRO A 42 5.35 -8.07 -4.96
N SER A 43 5.96 -7.17 -4.20
CA SER A 43 5.73 -7.07 -2.74
C SER A 43 5.96 -5.66 -2.25
N MET A 44 5.31 -5.29 -1.14
CA MET A 44 5.43 -3.99 -0.50
C MET A 44 5.61 -4.15 0.99
N GLU A 45 6.45 -3.29 1.58
CA GLU A 45 6.54 -3.09 3.03
C GLU A 45 6.09 -1.67 3.35
N CYS A 46 5.18 -1.56 4.32
CA CYS A 46 4.67 -0.32 4.88
C CYS A 46 4.89 -0.30 6.39
N THR A 47 4.80 0.87 7.01
CA THR A 47 4.85 1.01 8.48
C THR A 47 3.64 1.72 9.04
N ARG A 48 3.34 1.39 10.30
CA ARG A 48 2.33 2.04 11.13
C ARG A 48 2.85 2.21 12.56
N GLN A 49 2.98 3.45 13.01
CA GLN A 49 3.46 3.83 14.34
C GLN A 49 2.27 3.97 15.28
N LEU A 50 2.24 3.21 16.37
CA LEU A 50 1.09 3.19 17.27
C LEU A 50 1.26 4.20 18.39
N SER A 51 0.42 5.23 18.44
CA SER A 51 0.44 6.24 19.49
C SER A 51 -0.59 5.91 20.57
N ILE A 52 -0.22 6.06 21.84
CA ILE A 52 -1.15 5.91 22.97
C ILE A 52 -2.34 6.89 22.88
N ASN A 53 -2.19 8.00 22.15
CA ASN A 53 -3.23 9.00 21.97
C ASN A 53 -4.32 8.57 20.96
N GLU A 54 -4.19 7.41 20.33
CA GLU A 54 -5.20 6.93 19.39
C GLU A 54 -6.48 6.47 20.12
N PRO A 55 -7.67 6.80 19.58
CA PRO A 55 -8.94 6.52 20.25
C PRO A 55 -9.19 5.01 20.48
N VAL A 56 -8.55 4.14 19.68
CA VAL A 56 -8.66 2.69 19.84
C VAL A 56 -8.18 2.20 21.20
N PHE A 57 -7.15 2.82 21.78
CA PHE A 57 -6.58 2.41 23.07
C PHE A 57 -7.44 2.84 24.27
N ALA A 58 -8.37 3.78 24.09
CA ALA A 58 -9.34 4.11 25.13
C ALA A 58 -10.32 2.96 25.40
N GLY A 59 -10.62 2.16 24.37
CA GLY A 59 -11.59 1.06 24.44
C GLY A 59 -11.00 -0.35 24.35
N HIS A 60 -9.75 -0.50 23.89
CA HIS A 60 -9.13 -1.81 23.67
C HIS A 60 -7.75 -1.89 24.34
N PHE A 61 -7.67 -2.03 25.66
CA PHE A 61 -8.74 -2.07 26.65
C PHE A 61 -8.42 -1.05 27.75
N PRO A 62 -9.42 -0.61 28.55
CA PRO A 62 -9.12 0.13 29.76
C PRO A 62 -8.03 -0.60 30.57
N GLN A 63 -7.00 0.13 31.00
CA GLN A 63 -5.80 -0.35 31.73
C GLN A 63 -4.75 -1.13 30.91
N VAL A 64 -5.06 -1.58 29.68
CA VAL A 64 -4.13 -2.36 28.84
C VAL A 64 -4.23 -1.93 27.39
N SER A 65 -3.30 -1.10 26.92
CA SER A 65 -3.30 -0.53 25.57
C SER A 65 -2.84 -1.52 24.48
N ILE A 66 -3.67 -2.53 24.19
CA ILE A 66 -3.43 -3.54 23.15
C ILE A 66 -4.02 -3.09 21.82
N PHE A 67 -3.26 -3.17 20.74
CA PHE A 67 -3.76 -2.87 19.41
C PHE A 67 -4.64 -4.03 18.89
N PRO A 68 -5.87 -3.78 18.39
CA PRO A 68 -6.75 -4.85 17.95
C PRO A 68 -6.18 -5.63 16.76
N GLY A 69 -6.28 -6.96 16.80
CA GLY A 69 -5.90 -7.82 15.66
C GLY A 69 -6.65 -7.44 14.37
N ALA A 70 -7.92 -7.03 14.47
CA ALA A 70 -8.68 -6.54 13.33
C ALA A 70 -8.05 -5.30 12.67
N TYR A 71 -7.42 -4.41 13.44
CA TYR A 71 -6.76 -3.22 12.89
C TYR A 71 -5.40 -3.57 12.26
N ILE A 72 -4.71 -4.60 12.78
CA ILE A 72 -3.53 -5.17 12.10
C ILE A 72 -3.93 -5.73 10.74
N LEU A 73 -5.02 -6.51 10.68
CA LEU A 73 -5.55 -7.02 9.41
C LEU A 73 -5.92 -5.88 8.45
N GLU A 74 -6.58 -4.83 8.93
CA GLU A 74 -6.91 -3.66 8.12
C GLU A 74 -5.66 -2.98 7.53
N GLY A 75 -4.60 -2.79 8.33
CA GLY A 75 -3.31 -2.30 7.83
C GLY A 75 -2.71 -3.17 6.74
N LEU A 76 -2.81 -4.50 6.88
CA LEU A 76 -2.36 -5.44 5.84
C LEU A 76 -3.21 -5.34 4.57
N CYS A 77 -4.53 -5.18 4.69
CA CYS A 77 -5.44 -4.96 3.57
C CYS A 77 -5.13 -3.65 2.82
N GLN A 78 -4.89 -2.55 3.53
CA GLN A 78 -4.47 -1.28 2.93
C GLN A 78 -3.11 -1.38 2.25
N THR A 79 -2.17 -2.14 2.83
CA THR A 79 -0.89 -2.46 2.19
C THR A 79 -1.10 -3.26 0.89
N CYS A 80 -2.06 -4.18 0.84
CA CYS A 80 -2.42 -4.88 -0.41
C CYS A 80 -3.00 -3.92 -1.46
N GLN A 81 -3.83 -2.96 -1.07
CA GLN A 81 -4.36 -1.94 -1.98
C GLN A 81 -3.24 -1.09 -2.55
N LEU A 82 -2.32 -0.59 -1.73
CA LEU A 82 -1.16 0.17 -2.19
C LEU A 82 -0.30 -0.65 -3.16
N LEU A 83 -0.04 -1.92 -2.87
CA LEU A 83 0.68 -2.81 -3.78
C LEU A 83 -0.06 -3.00 -5.11
N CYS A 84 -1.38 -3.19 -5.07
CA CYS A 84 -2.22 -3.28 -6.27
C CYS A 84 -2.10 -2.00 -7.12
N THR A 85 -2.24 -0.84 -6.50
CA THR A 85 -2.11 0.47 -7.14
C THR A 85 -0.78 0.62 -7.86
N PHE A 86 0.34 0.27 -7.20
CA PHE A 86 1.67 0.37 -7.80
C PHE A 86 1.81 -0.55 -9.03
N ILE A 87 1.33 -1.79 -8.94
CA ILE A 87 1.38 -2.73 -10.06
C ILE A 87 0.57 -2.22 -11.24
N LEU A 88 -0.65 -1.73 -11.00
CA LEU A 88 -1.54 -1.26 -12.06
C LEU A 88 -1.03 0.01 -12.76
N TYR A 89 -0.46 0.97 -12.02
CA TYR A 89 0.16 2.14 -12.65
C TYR A 89 1.41 1.78 -13.45
N GLU A 90 2.26 0.88 -12.95
CA GLU A 90 3.41 0.41 -13.71
C GLU A 90 2.99 -0.33 -14.99
N GLU A 91 1.95 -1.17 -14.93
CA GLU A 91 1.37 -1.82 -16.11
C GLU A 91 0.84 -0.78 -17.10
N ALA A 92 0.06 0.21 -16.63
CA ALA A 92 -0.46 1.26 -17.48
C ALA A 92 0.63 2.13 -18.13
N PHE A 93 1.70 2.45 -17.41
CA PHE A 93 2.83 3.21 -17.96
C PHE A 93 3.52 2.43 -19.08
N ASP A 94 3.79 1.14 -18.86
CA ASP A 94 4.41 0.22 -19.82
C ASP A 94 3.57 0.10 -21.10
N GLU A 95 2.26 -0.03 -20.97
CA GLU A 95 1.31 -0.10 -22.09
C GLU A 95 1.33 1.18 -22.96
N HIS A 96 1.64 2.33 -22.37
CA HIS A 96 1.77 3.61 -23.06
C HIS A 96 3.21 3.92 -23.49
N GLY A 97 4.12 2.95 -23.40
CA GLY A 97 5.53 3.11 -23.79
C GLY A 97 6.35 3.98 -22.82
N VAL A 98 5.81 4.28 -21.64
CA VAL A 98 6.50 5.02 -20.58
C VAL A 98 7.26 4.04 -19.68
N PRO A 99 8.56 4.24 -19.41
CA PRO A 99 9.30 3.35 -18.50
C PRO A 99 8.66 3.26 -17.11
N LYS A 100 8.57 2.05 -16.55
CA LYS A 100 8.00 1.80 -15.20
C LYS A 100 8.67 2.61 -14.10
N ASP A 101 9.98 2.85 -14.22
CA ASP A 101 10.73 3.63 -13.24
C ASP A 101 10.27 5.10 -13.19
N THR A 102 9.70 5.63 -14.28
CA THR A 102 9.13 6.99 -14.33
C THR A 102 8.03 7.19 -13.28
N PHE A 103 7.20 6.17 -13.03
CA PHE A 103 6.19 6.22 -11.97
C PHE A 103 6.82 6.39 -10.59
N LEU A 104 7.86 5.60 -10.29
CA LEU A 104 8.54 5.64 -9.00
C LEU A 104 9.33 6.94 -8.80
N ASP A 105 9.93 7.47 -9.86
CA ASP A 105 10.67 8.73 -9.82
C ASP A 105 9.74 9.93 -9.64
N ALA A 106 8.55 9.91 -10.26
CA ALA A 106 7.52 10.90 -10.00
C ALA A 106 7.08 10.91 -8.53
N LEU A 107 6.87 9.73 -7.93
CA LEU A 107 6.54 9.61 -6.50
C LEU A 107 7.63 10.16 -5.57
N LYS A 108 8.91 9.89 -5.88
CA LYS A 108 10.02 10.45 -5.11
C LYS A 108 10.06 11.97 -5.23
N ASN A 109 9.86 12.51 -6.43
CA ASN A 109 9.79 13.95 -6.64
C ASN A 109 8.65 14.58 -5.83
N VAL A 110 7.46 13.96 -5.82
CA VAL A 110 6.33 14.42 -5.00
C VAL A 110 6.66 14.38 -3.50
N GLU A 111 7.28 13.30 -3.00
CA GLU A 111 7.70 13.22 -1.59
C GLU A 111 8.69 14.33 -1.24
N MET A 112 9.68 14.61 -2.11
CA MET A 112 10.63 15.71 -1.92
C MET A 112 9.90 17.05 -1.75
N GLY A 113 8.85 17.29 -2.55
CA GLY A 113 7.99 18.46 -2.43
C GLY A 113 7.31 18.55 -1.04
N TYR A 114 6.73 17.45 -0.56
CA TYR A 114 6.11 17.41 0.78
C TYR A 114 7.12 17.54 1.93
N ARG A 115 8.39 17.21 1.68
CA ARG A 115 9.49 17.32 2.66
C ARG A 115 10.28 18.62 2.55
N PHE A 116 9.94 19.49 1.60
CA PHE A 116 10.69 20.71 1.31
C PHE A 116 12.16 20.42 1.00
N GLU A 117 12.43 19.29 0.32
CA GLU A 117 13.77 18.87 -0.05
C GLU A 117 14.26 19.58 -1.32
N PRO A 118 15.55 19.96 -1.39
CA PRO A 118 16.13 20.53 -2.61
C PRO A 118 16.03 19.57 -3.80
N GLY A 119 15.80 20.11 -4.99
CA GLY A 119 15.69 19.33 -6.22
C GLY A 119 14.26 18.90 -6.57
N PHE A 120 13.27 19.25 -5.74
CA PHE A 120 11.85 19.14 -6.09
C PHE A 120 11.52 19.91 -7.37
N GLN A 121 10.82 19.24 -8.30
CA GLN A 121 10.37 19.79 -9.57
C GLN A 121 8.84 19.95 -9.54
N ALA A 122 8.37 21.19 -9.35
CA ALA A 122 6.95 21.49 -9.19
C ALA A 122 6.12 21.15 -10.44
N ASP A 123 6.56 21.56 -11.62
CA ASP A 123 5.84 21.33 -12.88
C ASP A 123 5.67 19.83 -13.16
N ALA A 124 6.71 19.03 -12.91
CA ALA A 124 6.66 17.58 -13.06
C ALA A 124 5.71 16.92 -12.05
N ALA A 125 5.66 17.42 -10.81
CA ALA A 125 4.71 16.95 -9.82
C ALA A 125 3.27 17.29 -10.17
N GLN A 126 3.02 18.51 -10.68
CA GLN A 126 1.69 18.92 -11.14
C GLN A 126 1.21 18.02 -12.28
N GLN A 127 2.05 17.80 -13.31
CA GLN A 127 1.74 16.91 -14.42
C GLN A 127 1.43 15.48 -13.95
N PHE A 128 2.17 14.99 -12.95
CA PHE A 128 1.91 13.69 -12.36
C PHE A 128 0.54 13.65 -11.69
N PHE A 129 0.19 14.66 -10.88
CA PHE A 129 -1.12 14.73 -10.24
C PHE A 129 -2.26 14.78 -11.24
N GLU A 130 -2.16 15.62 -12.27
CA GLU A 130 -3.15 15.73 -13.35
C GLU A 130 -3.37 14.38 -14.05
N ALA A 131 -2.28 13.68 -14.37
CA ALA A 131 -2.35 12.36 -15.01
C ALA A 131 -2.99 11.30 -14.11
N ILE A 132 -2.79 11.36 -12.80
CA ILE A 132 -3.39 10.43 -11.84
C ILE A 132 -4.86 10.79 -11.57
N GLU A 133 -5.21 12.07 -11.45
CA GLU A 133 -6.59 12.52 -11.24
C GLU A 133 -7.48 12.14 -12.42
N GLU A 134 -6.99 12.31 -13.65
CA GLU A 134 -7.68 11.85 -14.87
C GLU A 134 -7.91 10.34 -14.84
N LYS A 135 -6.90 9.58 -14.43
CA LYS A 135 -6.91 8.11 -14.44
C LYS A 135 -7.50 7.47 -13.20
N GLY A 136 -7.81 8.22 -12.15
CA GLY A 136 -8.30 7.77 -10.84
C GLY A 136 -7.39 6.77 -10.11
N THR A 137 -7.69 6.49 -8.84
CA THR A 137 -7.01 5.44 -8.06
C THR A 137 -7.87 4.17 -8.01
N PRO A 138 -7.28 2.97 -8.17
CA PRO A 138 -8.05 1.74 -8.12
C PRO A 138 -8.60 1.51 -6.71
N LYS A 139 -9.87 1.11 -6.64
CA LYS A 139 -10.53 0.74 -5.38
C LYS A 139 -10.50 -0.76 -5.21
N LEU A 140 -9.90 -1.20 -4.12
CA LEU A 140 -9.78 -2.61 -3.76
C LEU A 140 -10.75 -2.94 -2.63
N GLY A 141 -11.68 -3.85 -2.86
CA GLY A 141 -12.57 -4.40 -1.85
C GLY A 141 -12.05 -5.74 -1.34
N VAL A 142 -11.78 -5.86 -0.05
CA VAL A 142 -11.37 -7.14 0.55
C VAL A 142 -12.55 -8.10 0.51
N THR A 143 -12.36 -9.27 -0.11
CA THR A 143 -13.41 -10.28 -0.25
C THR A 143 -13.24 -11.45 0.69
N ALA A 144 -11.99 -11.78 1.07
CA ALA A 144 -11.72 -12.80 2.06
C ALA A 144 -10.38 -12.60 2.77
N SER A 145 -10.34 -12.87 4.07
CA SER A 145 -9.12 -13.09 4.83
C SER A 145 -9.10 -14.54 5.32
N THR A 146 -8.11 -15.30 4.88
CA THR A 146 -8.03 -16.75 5.13
C THR A 146 -6.73 -17.09 5.83
N GLN A 147 -6.78 -18.06 6.74
CA GLN A 147 -5.62 -18.54 7.51
C GLN A 147 -4.90 -17.43 8.29
N MET A 148 -5.63 -16.37 8.67
CA MET A 148 -5.08 -15.32 9.53
C MET A 148 -4.78 -15.89 10.91
N LYS A 149 -3.55 -15.68 11.38
CA LYS A 149 -3.10 -16.01 12.73
C LYS A 149 -2.62 -14.72 13.40
N PHE A 150 -3.14 -14.42 14.58
CA PHE A 150 -2.66 -13.34 15.44
C PHE A 150 -1.83 -13.98 16.56
N ILE A 151 -0.51 -13.89 16.42
CA ILE A 151 0.46 -14.72 17.15
C ILE A 151 0.90 -14.04 18.45
N HIS A 152 1.13 -12.72 18.41
CA HIS A 152 1.59 -11.95 19.55
C HIS A 152 0.80 -10.65 19.69
N PRO A 153 0.49 -10.20 20.92
CA PRO A 153 -0.12 -8.90 21.14
C PRO A 153 0.85 -7.78 20.78
N VAL A 154 0.28 -6.67 20.34
CA VAL A 154 0.98 -5.44 19.95
C VAL A 154 0.44 -4.34 20.86
N PHE A 155 1.32 -3.45 21.33
CA PHE A 155 0.96 -2.43 22.30
C PHE A 155 1.17 -1.01 21.76
N ALA A 156 0.54 -0.03 22.39
CA ALA A 156 0.84 1.38 22.13
C ALA A 156 2.34 1.68 22.30
N GLY A 157 2.88 2.55 21.44
CA GLY A 157 4.31 2.86 21.34
C GLY A 157 5.10 1.97 20.40
N GLU A 158 4.56 0.82 19.98
CA GLU A 158 5.21 -0.06 19.02
C GLU A 158 5.06 0.43 17.57
N THR A 159 5.95 -0.05 16.69
CA THR A 159 5.83 0.15 15.23
C THR A 159 5.53 -1.18 14.57
N LEU A 160 4.43 -1.22 13.82
CA LEU A 160 4.08 -2.32 12.93
C LEU A 160 4.79 -2.14 11.59
N ARG A 161 5.49 -3.18 11.14
CA ARG A 161 5.89 -3.36 9.74
C ARG A 161 4.87 -4.28 9.08
N LEU A 162 4.23 -3.80 8.03
CA LEU A 162 3.15 -4.46 7.31
C LEU A 162 3.68 -4.88 5.94
N ARG A 163 3.58 -6.17 5.61
CA ARG A 163 4.10 -6.73 4.36
C ARG A 163 2.99 -7.39 3.58
N ALA A 164 2.92 -7.06 2.29
CA ALA A 164 2.07 -7.75 1.32
C ALA A 164 2.93 -8.29 0.19
N ARG A 165 2.71 -9.53 -0.21
CA ARG A 165 3.35 -10.18 -1.36
C ARG A 165 2.26 -10.71 -2.27
N PHE A 166 2.27 -10.28 -3.53
CA PHE A 166 1.36 -10.80 -4.54
C PHE A 166 1.58 -12.32 -4.73
N GLN A 167 0.51 -13.10 -4.75
CA GLN A 167 0.56 -14.53 -5.08
C GLN A 167 0.10 -14.77 -6.51
N ARG A 168 -1.15 -14.41 -6.80
CA ARG A 168 -1.83 -14.68 -8.08
C ARG A 168 -3.05 -13.80 -8.24
N LYS A 169 -3.52 -13.67 -9.48
CA LYS A 169 -4.83 -13.10 -9.83
C LYS A 169 -5.67 -14.08 -10.65
N VAL A 170 -6.98 -14.03 -10.47
CA VAL A 170 -7.98 -14.68 -11.32
C VAL A 170 -9.03 -13.62 -11.60
N ASP A 171 -9.11 -13.16 -12.86
CA ASP A 171 -9.89 -11.99 -13.25
C ASP A 171 -9.57 -10.78 -12.33
N GLN A 172 -10.59 -10.23 -11.67
CA GLN A 172 -10.47 -9.09 -10.77
C GLN A 172 -10.07 -9.47 -9.34
N LEU A 173 -9.96 -10.77 -9.03
CA LEU A 173 -9.62 -11.27 -7.69
C LEU A 173 -8.13 -11.47 -7.55
N TRP A 174 -7.51 -10.67 -6.70
CA TRP A 174 -6.10 -10.71 -6.40
C TRP A 174 -5.87 -11.31 -5.01
N ARG A 175 -4.85 -12.15 -4.91
CA ARG A 175 -4.51 -12.87 -3.68
C ARG A 175 -3.10 -12.51 -3.24
N TYR A 176 -2.95 -12.28 -1.93
CA TYR A 176 -1.73 -11.79 -1.31
C TYR A 176 -1.38 -12.63 -0.08
N GLU A 177 -0.11 -12.98 0.07
CA GLU A 177 0.45 -13.34 1.37
C GLU A 177 0.71 -12.07 2.15
N VAL A 178 0.28 -12.06 3.41
CA VAL A 178 0.42 -10.91 4.28
C VAL A 178 1.06 -11.29 5.60
N GLU A 179 1.90 -10.39 6.12
CA GLU A 179 2.59 -10.55 7.40
C GLU A 179 2.74 -9.20 8.08
N ALA A 180 2.50 -9.16 9.39
CA ALA A 180 2.81 -8.03 10.24
C ALA A 180 3.90 -8.42 11.26
N GLU A 181 4.84 -7.52 11.47
CA GLU A 181 5.92 -7.65 12.44
C GLU A 181 5.94 -6.44 13.37
N SER A 182 6.23 -6.66 14.65
CA SER A 182 6.53 -5.60 15.64
C SER A 182 7.71 -6.06 16.47
N ASN A 183 8.64 -5.17 16.84
CA ASN A 183 9.81 -5.51 17.67
C ASN A 183 10.57 -6.76 17.17
N ASN A 184 10.76 -6.89 15.85
CA ASN A 184 11.44 -8.01 15.19
C ASN A 184 10.79 -9.39 15.41
N ARG A 185 9.51 -9.45 15.78
CA ARG A 185 8.72 -10.69 15.88
C ARG A 185 7.48 -10.60 14.99
N ILE A 186 7.14 -11.70 14.33
CA ILE A 186 5.91 -11.81 13.54
C ILE A 186 4.72 -11.80 14.50
N VAL A 187 3.84 -10.82 14.37
CA VAL A 187 2.65 -10.65 15.22
C VAL A 187 1.37 -11.11 14.53
N SER A 188 1.32 -11.06 13.21
CA SER A 188 0.21 -11.61 12.42
C SER A 188 0.67 -12.11 11.06
N LYS A 189 0.00 -13.12 10.51
CA LYS A 189 0.21 -13.57 9.13
C LYS A 189 -0.99 -14.31 8.58
N GLY A 190 -1.12 -14.35 7.26
CA GLY A 190 -2.14 -15.14 6.57
C GLY A 190 -2.25 -14.74 5.10
N VAL A 191 -3.47 -14.84 4.56
CA VAL A 191 -3.74 -14.57 3.16
C VAL A 191 -4.96 -13.65 3.01
N VAL A 192 -4.79 -12.57 2.25
CA VAL A 192 -5.86 -11.65 1.87
C VAL A 192 -6.21 -11.89 0.41
N THR A 193 -7.50 -11.99 0.11
CA THR A 193 -8.04 -11.97 -1.24
C THR A 193 -8.92 -10.74 -1.38
N ALA A 194 -8.77 -10.03 -2.48
CA ALA A 194 -9.48 -8.79 -2.71
C ALA A 194 -9.87 -8.63 -4.18
N ALA A 195 -11.02 -8.00 -4.42
CA ALA A 195 -11.54 -7.69 -5.74
C ALA A 195 -11.24 -6.25 -6.09
N ILE A 196 -10.75 -6.00 -7.31
CA ILE A 196 -10.66 -4.63 -7.82
C ILE A 196 -12.08 -4.22 -8.26
N MET A 197 -12.67 -3.30 -7.50
CA MET A 197 -14.06 -2.86 -7.67
C MET A 197 -14.20 -1.76 -8.72
N GLU A 198 -13.21 -0.87 -8.79
CA GLU A 198 -13.12 0.18 -9.80
C GLU A 198 -11.70 0.15 -10.38
N GLN A 199 -11.61 0.00 -11.70
CA GLN A 199 -10.36 0.12 -12.46
C GLN A 199 -10.45 1.35 -13.33
N PRO A 200 -10.07 2.52 -12.82
CA PRO A 200 -10.18 3.73 -13.62
C PRO A 200 -9.18 3.73 -14.80
N LEU A 201 -8.25 2.75 -14.85
CA LEU A 201 -7.32 2.48 -15.94
C LEU A 201 -7.89 1.60 -17.09
N LEU A 202 -8.95 0.80 -16.89
CA LEU A 202 -9.44 -0.16 -17.90
C LEU A 202 -10.50 0.41 -18.87
N ASP A 203 -11.18 1.49 -18.52
CA ASP A 203 -12.22 2.09 -19.38
C ASP A 203 -11.66 2.67 -20.69
N ILE A 204 -10.34 2.79 -20.81
CA ILE A 204 -9.64 3.15 -22.05
C ILE A 204 -9.57 1.95 -23.01
N LEU A 205 -9.52 0.70 -22.52
CA LEU A 205 -9.37 -0.51 -23.34
C LEU A 205 -10.72 -1.16 -23.72
N SER A 206 -11.81 -0.85 -23.00
CA SER A 206 -13.15 -1.39 -23.28
C SER A 206 -13.93 -0.59 -24.34
N ARG A 207 -13.55 0.67 -24.62
CA ARG A 207 -14.27 1.55 -25.57
C ARG A 207 -13.89 1.39 -27.04
N ASN A 208 -12.90 0.56 -27.39
CA ASN A 208 -12.47 0.31 -28.77
C ASN A 208 -12.87 -1.08 -29.32
N LYS A 209 -14.02 -1.61 -28.90
CA LYS A 209 -14.67 -2.76 -29.54
C LYS A 209 -16.14 -2.45 -29.87
N THR A 210 -16.34 -1.56 -30.85
CA THR A 210 -17.51 -1.54 -31.74
C THR A 210 -17.12 -0.87 -33.03
#